data_AF-A0A6L4WQH4-F1
#
_entry.id   AF-A0A6L4WQH4-F1
#
_cell.length_a   1.000
_cell.length_b   1.000
_cell.length_c   1.000
_cell.angle_alpha   90.00
_cell.angle_beta   90.00
_cell.angle_gamma   90.00
#
_symmetry.space_group_name_H-M   'P 1'
#
loop_
_entity.id
_entity.type
_entity.pdbx_description
1 polymer ?
#
loop_
_entity_poly.entity_id
_entity_poly.type
_entity_poly.pdbx_seq_one_letter_code
_entity_poly.pdbx_strand_id
1 'polypeptide(L)'
;MSQTLSEEDSIKAREAFMMHVRKVVPWSLLVAVASGLYLITQVYGPIAEDGLNNFQIMLSIKAFFGLWLGIRGFNQKFFKINPFVFTSHLFPFLCVILIIFISQIMYL
;
A
#
# COMPACT_ATOMS: atom_id res chain seq x y z
N MET A 1 24.46 3.66 -7.69
CA MET A 1 25.46 2.61 -7.35
C MET A 1 26.34 2.26 -8.54
N SER A 2 25.83 2.25 -9.78
CA SER A 2 26.60 2.00 -11.01
C SER A 2 27.62 3.09 -11.41
N GLN A 3 27.66 4.21 -10.69
CA GLN A 3 28.56 5.32 -11.03
C GLN A 3 29.96 5.16 -10.41
N THR A 4 30.11 4.31 -9.39
CA THR A 4 31.37 4.14 -8.64
C THR A 4 31.78 2.68 -8.43
N LEU A 5 30.93 1.72 -8.80
CA LEU A 5 31.17 0.29 -8.65
C LEU A 5 31.26 -0.36 -10.03
N SER A 6 32.08 -1.40 -10.14
CA SER A 6 32.04 -2.30 -11.29
C SER A 6 30.65 -2.95 -11.43
N GLU A 7 30.34 -3.50 -12.59
CA GLU A 7 29.05 -4.16 -12.82
C GLU A 7 28.85 -5.35 -11.85
N GLU A 8 29.91 -6.12 -11.61
CA GLU A 8 29.88 -7.25 -10.69
C GLU A 8 29.66 -6.81 -9.23
N ASP A 9 30.34 -5.74 -8.80
CA ASP A 9 30.20 -5.20 -7.45
C ASP A 9 28.84 -4.52 -7.24
N SER A 10 28.30 -3.91 -8.29
CA SER A 10 26.95 -3.34 -8.29
C SER A 10 25.89 -4.42 -8.07
N ILE A 11 26.05 -5.59 -8.69
CA ILE A 11 25.15 -6.74 -8.50
C ILE A 11 25.26 -7.27 -7.07
N LYS A 12 26.50 -7.47 -6.55
CA LYS A 12 26.72 -7.92 -5.16
C LYS A 12 26.13 -6.96 -4.14
N ALA A 13 26.36 -5.66 -4.32
CA ALA A 13 25.79 -4.62 -3.47
C ALA A 13 24.26 -4.64 -3.52
N ARG A 14 23.67 -4.71 -4.73
CA ARG A 14 22.21 -4.80 -4.90
C ARG A 14 21.64 -6.02 -4.19
N GLU A 15 22.26 -7.19 -4.32
CA GLU A 15 21.79 -8.41 -3.65
C GLU A 15 21.85 -8.26 -2.13
N ALA A 16 22.93 -7.69 -1.59
CA ALA A 16 23.07 -7.41 -0.17
C ALA A 16 21.95 -6.48 0.37
N PHE A 17 21.63 -5.41 -0.36
CA PHE A 17 20.50 -4.55 -0.03
C PHE A 17 19.16 -5.30 -0.15
N MET A 18 18.96 -6.04 -1.24
CA MET A 18 17.72 -6.77 -1.51
C MET A 18 17.43 -7.83 -0.44
N MET A 19 18.45 -8.49 0.12
CA MET A 19 18.27 -9.40 1.26
C MET A 19 17.63 -8.69 2.47
N HIS A 20 18.12 -7.50 2.82
CA HIS A 20 17.56 -6.73 3.93
C HIS A 20 16.16 -6.20 3.59
N VAL A 21 15.98 -5.63 2.41
CA VAL A 21 14.70 -5.08 1.91
C VAL A 21 13.61 -6.15 1.92
N ARG A 22 13.88 -7.35 1.41
CA ARG A 22 12.92 -8.48 1.41
C ARG A 22 12.49 -8.89 2.82
N LYS A 23 13.34 -8.65 3.83
CA LYS A 23 13.02 -8.93 5.23
C LYS A 23 12.13 -7.84 5.84
N VAL A 24 12.46 -6.56 5.62
CA VAL A 24 11.80 -5.42 6.29
C VAL A 24 10.53 -4.95 5.59
N VAL A 25 10.50 -4.89 4.26
CA VAL A 25 9.38 -4.32 3.48
C VAL A 25 8.03 -4.94 3.85
N PRO A 26 7.89 -6.27 3.98
CA PRO A 26 6.59 -6.84 4.32
C PRO A 26 6.09 -6.41 5.70
N TRP A 27 6.99 -6.25 6.68
CA TRP A 27 6.61 -5.77 8.00
C TRP A 27 6.20 -4.30 7.97
N SER A 28 6.96 -3.47 7.26
CA SER A 28 6.60 -2.06 7.05
C SER A 28 5.23 -1.91 6.38
N LEU A 29 4.89 -2.80 5.44
CA LEU A 29 3.58 -2.82 4.79
C LEU A 29 2.45 -3.15 5.77
N LEU A 30 2.65 -4.13 6.66
CA LEU A 30 1.67 -4.47 7.69
C LEU A 30 1.46 -3.32 8.68
N VAL A 31 2.55 -2.67 9.09
CA VAL A 31 2.49 -1.49 9.96
C VAL A 31 1.71 -0.36 9.29
N ALA A 32 1.96 -0.09 8.00
CA ALA A 32 1.24 0.93 7.24
C ALA A 32 -0.26 0.63 7.10
N VAL A 33 -0.64 -0.64 6.91
CA VAL A 33 -2.05 -1.05 6.86
C VAL A 33 -2.70 -0.88 8.24
N ALA A 34 -2.04 -1.32 9.31
CA ALA A 34 -2.54 -1.20 10.67
C ALA A 34 -2.70 0.27 11.11
N SER A 35 -1.71 1.11 10.81
CA SER A 35 -1.79 2.54 11.10
C SER A 35 -2.86 3.24 10.27
N GLY A 36 -3.01 2.88 8.99
CA GLY A 36 -4.09 3.38 8.14
C GLY A 36 -5.47 3.02 8.68
N LEU A 37 -5.67 1.77 9.09
CA LEU A 37 -6.92 1.31 9.72
C LEU A 37 -7.21 2.08 11.00
N TYR A 38 -6.20 2.26 11.86
CA TYR A 38 -6.35 3.05 13.07
C TYR A 38 -6.72 4.50 12.78
N LEU A 39 -6.05 5.16 11.83
CA LEU A 39 -6.36 6.55 11.47
C LEU A 39 -7.76 6.72 10.92
N ILE A 40 -8.28 5.74 10.17
CA ILE A 40 -9.68 5.76 9.72
C ILE A 40 -10.62 5.85 10.93
N THR A 41 -10.41 5.07 11.99
CA THR A 41 -11.29 5.12 13.17
C THR A 41 -11.24 6.47 13.90
N GLN A 42 -10.09 7.16 13.86
CA GLN A 42 -9.94 8.47 14.48
C GLN A 42 -10.58 9.59 13.65
N VAL A 43 -10.61 9.46 12.32
CA VAL A 43 -10.99 10.53 11.39
C VAL A 43 -12.42 10.37 10.83
N TYR A 44 -13.01 9.18 10.87
CA TYR A 44 -14.33 8.91 10.25
C TYR A 44 -15.46 9.75 10.85
N GLY A 45 -15.45 9.99 12.16
CA GLY A 45 -16.49 10.74 12.87
C GLY A 45 -17.83 10.01 12.96
N PRO A 46 -18.84 10.61 13.62
CA PRO A 46 -20.18 10.04 13.72
C PRO A 46 -20.92 10.09 12.38
N ILE A 47 -21.81 9.11 12.16
CA ILE A 47 -22.73 9.08 11.02
C ILE A 47 -24.00 9.82 11.45
N ALA A 48 -24.41 10.82 10.67
CA ALA A 48 -25.60 11.60 10.95
C ALA A 48 -26.88 10.84 10.50
N GLU A 49 -28.05 11.31 10.93
CA GLU A 49 -29.33 10.64 10.62
C GLU A 49 -29.67 10.65 9.12
N ASP A 50 -29.15 11.65 8.39
CA ASP A 50 -29.26 11.80 6.93
C ASP A 50 -28.22 10.96 6.16
N GLY A 51 -27.28 10.31 6.86
CA GLY A 51 -26.34 9.35 6.30
C GLY A 51 -24.88 9.80 6.31
N LEU A 52 -24.11 9.29 5.34
CA LEU A 52 -22.68 9.59 5.20
C LEU A 52 -22.48 10.92 4.47
N ASN A 53 -21.63 11.78 5.02
CA ASN A 53 -21.21 12.99 4.32
C ASN A 53 -20.20 12.67 3.20
N ASN A 54 -19.98 13.62 2.29
CA ASN A 54 -19.07 13.45 1.15
C ASN A 54 -17.66 13.01 1.57
N PHE A 55 -17.14 13.55 2.67
CA PHE A 55 -15.84 13.17 3.19
C PHE A 55 -15.80 11.70 3.62
N GLN A 56 -16.80 11.22 4.36
CA GLN A 56 -16.92 9.82 4.79
C GLN A 56 -17.09 8.87 3.61
N ILE A 57 -17.85 9.26 2.58
CA ILE A 57 -18.01 8.47 1.35
C ILE A 57 -16.65 8.34 0.64
N MET A 58 -15.96 9.46 0.41
CA MET A 58 -14.64 9.45 -0.25
C MET A 58 -13.60 8.70 0.58
N LEU A 59 -13.60 8.87 1.90
CA LEU A 59 -12.74 8.13 2.82
C LEU A 59 -13.01 6.62 2.76
N SER A 60 -14.27 6.20 2.63
CA SER A 60 -14.65 4.78 2.50
C SER A 60 -14.17 4.17 1.19
N ILE A 61 -14.30 4.91 0.08
CA ILE A 61 -13.79 4.47 -1.23
C ILE A 61 -12.25 4.36 -1.19
N LYS A 62 -11.58 5.35 -0.59
CA LYS A 62 -10.13 5.32 -0.38
C LYS A 62 -9.71 4.13 0.49
N ALA A 63 -10.43 3.90 1.59
CA ALA A 63 -10.19 2.78 2.50
C ALA A 63 -10.37 1.43 1.79
N PHE A 64 -11.37 1.30 0.91
CA PHE A 64 -11.58 0.10 0.11
C PHE A 64 -10.36 -0.25 -0.76
N PHE A 65 -9.84 0.72 -1.53
CA PHE A 65 -8.64 0.50 -2.33
C PHE A 65 -7.40 0.21 -1.47
N GLY A 66 -7.25 0.91 -0.34
CA GLY A 66 -6.15 0.68 0.60
C GLY A 66 -6.20 -0.70 1.25
N LEU A 67 -7.38 -1.15 1.67
CA LEU A 67 -7.62 -2.48 2.24
C LEU A 67 -7.36 -3.58 1.23
N TRP A 68 -7.78 -3.41 -0.03
CA TRP A 68 -7.46 -4.37 -1.08
C TRP A 68 -5.95 -4.56 -1.25
N LEU A 69 -5.20 -3.46 -1.33
CA LEU A 69 -3.73 -3.48 -1.39
C LEU A 69 -3.12 -4.15 -0.15
N GLY A 70 -3.66 -3.84 1.03
CA GLY A 70 -3.23 -4.43 2.30
C GLY A 70 -3.46 -5.94 2.37
N ILE A 71 -4.65 -6.41 2.00
CA ILE A 71 -5.01 -7.83 1.94
C ILE A 71 -4.10 -8.56 0.95
N ARG A 72 -3.87 -7.99 -0.24
CA ARG A 72 -2.94 -8.55 -1.22
C ARG A 72 -1.52 -8.66 -0.64
N GLY A 73 -1.03 -7.61 0.01
CA GLY A 73 0.30 -7.58 0.63
C GLY A 73 0.45 -8.60 1.76
N PHE A 74 -0.56 -8.70 2.62
CA PHE A 74 -0.65 -9.71 3.68
C PHE A 74 -0.60 -11.12 3.09
N ASN A 75 -1.45 -11.38 2.09
CA ASN A 75 -1.53 -12.68 1.44
C ASN A 75 -0.22 -13.10 0.75
N GLN A 76 0.48 -12.14 0.14
CA GLN A 76 1.81 -12.36 -0.44
C GLN A 76 2.87 -12.71 0.63
N LYS A 77 2.81 -12.09 1.82
CA LYS A 77 3.77 -12.35 2.90
C LYS A 77 3.53 -13.68 3.61
N PHE A 78 2.28 -13.98 3.99
CA PHE A 78 1.96 -15.10 4.87
C PHE A 78 1.68 -16.40 4.11
N PHE A 79 0.91 -16.33 3.03
CA PHE A 79 0.49 -17.53 2.31
C PHE A 79 1.43 -17.89 1.15
N LYS A 80 2.52 -17.12 0.95
CA LYS A 80 3.43 -17.24 -0.20
C LYS A 80 2.66 -17.37 -1.52
N ILE A 81 1.47 -16.78 -1.60
CA ILE A 81 0.63 -16.84 -2.79
C ILE A 81 1.46 -16.32 -3.93
N ASN A 82 1.50 -17.13 -5.00
CA ASN A 82 2.37 -16.88 -6.12
C ASN A 82 2.01 -15.49 -6.68
N PRO A 83 2.96 -14.54 -6.84
CA PRO A 83 2.69 -13.28 -7.52
C PRO A 83 2.07 -13.49 -8.91
N PHE A 84 2.21 -14.69 -9.49
CA PHE A 84 1.57 -15.10 -10.74
C PHE A 84 0.05 -15.40 -10.68
N VAL A 85 -0.62 -15.34 -9.52
CA VAL A 85 -2.12 -15.26 -9.49
C VAL A 85 -2.57 -13.80 -9.66
N PHE A 86 -1.70 -12.85 -9.31
CA PHE A 86 -1.84 -11.41 -9.55
C PHE A 86 -0.76 -10.96 -10.55
N THR A 87 -0.70 -11.60 -11.72
CA THR A 87 0.34 -11.40 -12.76
C THR A 87 0.56 -9.95 -13.16
N SER A 88 -0.45 -9.09 -12.99
CA SER A 88 -0.40 -7.70 -13.40
C SER A 88 -0.08 -6.76 -12.24
N HIS A 89 1.01 -6.01 -12.39
CA HIS A 89 1.32 -4.85 -11.55
C HIS A 89 0.43 -3.64 -11.84
N LEU A 90 -0.35 -3.67 -12.93
CA LEU A 90 -1.19 -2.55 -13.36
C LEU A 90 -2.28 -2.23 -12.35
N PHE A 91 -2.99 -3.25 -11.86
CA PHE A 91 -4.11 -3.03 -10.93
C PHE A 91 -3.64 -2.45 -9.58
N PRO A 92 -2.62 -3.01 -8.90
CA PRO A 92 -2.05 -2.39 -7.71
C PRO A 92 -1.59 -0.95 -7.95
N PHE A 93 -0.94 -0.69 -9.08
CA PHE A 93 -0.48 0.65 -9.45
C PHE A 93 -1.65 1.62 -9.66
N LEU A 94 -2.71 1.18 -10.35
CA LEU A 94 -3.92 1.96 -10.54
C LEU A 94 -4.60 2.28 -9.20
N CYS A 95 -4.70 1.32 -8.28
CA CYS A 95 -5.22 1.57 -6.94
C CYS A 95 -4.44 2.67 -6.21
N VAL A 96 -3.10 2.67 -6.30
CA VAL A 96 -2.26 3.72 -5.70
C VAL A 96 -2.57 5.08 -6.33
N ILE A 97 -2.66 5.16 -7.66
CA ILE A 97 -3.03 6.39 -8.37
C ILE A 97 -4.40 6.90 -7.91
N LEU A 98 -5.41 6.03 -7.86
CA LEU A 98 -6.75 6.38 -7.42
C LEU A 98 -6.75 6.90 -5.97
N ILE A 99 -6.03 6.25 -5.06
CA ILE A 99 -5.89 6.70 -3.67
C ILE A 99 -5.29 8.10 -3.59
N ILE A 100 -4.28 8.40 -4.42
CA ILE A 100 -3.64 9.72 -4.46
C ILE A 100 -4.64 10.78 -4.94
N PHE A 101 -5.35 10.52 -6.04
CA PHE A 101 -6.36 11.46 -6.56
C PHE A 101 -7.52 11.67 -5.58
N ILE A 102 -8.04 10.58 -4.99
CA ILE A 102 -9.08 10.68 -3.95
C ILE A 102 -8.58 11.56 -2.80
N SER A 103 -7.32 11.41 -2.38
CA SER A 103 -6.74 12.23 -1.31
C SER A 103 -6.70 13.72 -1.62
N GLN A 104 -6.59 14.11 -2.90
CA GLN A 104 -6.61 15.51 -3.30
C GLN A 104 -8.02 16.09 -3.29
N ILE A 105 -9.01 15.31 -3.74
CA ILE A 105 -10.41 15.78 -3.84
C ILE A 105 -11.18 15.70 -2.52
N MET A 106 -10.71 14.92 -1.54
CA MET A 106 -11.39 14.74 -0.25
C MET A 106 -11.57 16.04 0.56
N TYR A 107 -10.79 17.07 0.26
CA TYR A 107 -10.81 18.36 0.96
C TYR A 107 -11.31 19.52 0.08
N LEU A 108 -11.77 19.22 -1.14
CA LEU A 108 -12.42 20.16 -2.04
C LEU A 108 -13.94 20.11 -1.84
#